data_AF-A0A349NB33-F1
#
_entry.id   AF-A0A349NB33-F1
#
_cell.length_a   1.000
_cell.length_b   1.000
_cell.length_c   1.000
_cell.angle_alpha   90.00
_cell.angle_beta   90.00
_cell.angle_gamma   90.00
#
_symmetry.space_group_name_H-M   'P 1'
#
loop_
_entity.id
_entity.type
_entity.pdbx_description
1 polymer ?
#
loop_
_entity_poly.entity_id
_entity_poly.type
_entity_poly.pdbx_seq_one_letter_code
_entity_poly.pdbx_strand_id
1 'polypeptide(L)'
;MPTKSSLSLLIFIGLNLVAFGQSMNSSEILHELQKLKKVGSVLFVAAHPDDENTTLLSYLAQEEKLDTAYLSLTRGGGGQNLIGPELNQELGLIRANELLQARKIDGAIQLFTRARDFGYSKNPEDTLENWEEDEVLGDVVYAVRQFKPDVIITRFNPAAGPTHGHHTVSAQLALKAFNLAADPHAFTEQLSELETHQAKRILWNGFGQRRRAGGGPPLASSEDEPHEVVSLEVGLYNPYLGTSYTELSARSRSMHKSQGFGRVGQRGSQFERMVLLAGEPSEGDFLKGVETTWRRYSGSSRLDSLFESAIVDFDAAAPWKSVRALLEIDGLLEKLPVDRQIRSKRSSLQKLIAACMGLHLQARVPQADLTPGEPVKLDVEFINRSPIQARVVNLGANLFDSSRWPEEISLTLREDLDKELDSNVVEFVSLNVNLPIDSPLTRPYWLEDEARVGIYSLRNRRLLELESIPPSLSVSAVIEIQGRPVTLNVPVVQVISDPVKGEVHEQVVIRPEITLSPENSILLFENSQAKEIEVLVQSNVD
;
A
#
# COMPACT_ATOMS: atom_id res chain seq x y z
N MET A 1 -20.40 -35.13 31.34
CA MET A 1 -20.49 -33.65 31.45
C MET A 1 -19.10 -33.12 31.77
N PRO A 2 -18.60 -32.03 31.15
CA PRO A 2 -19.26 -31.15 30.17
C PRO A 2 -18.86 -31.47 28.73
N THR A 3 -19.81 -31.23 27.83
CA THR A 3 -19.63 -31.12 26.37
C THR A 3 -18.74 -29.93 26.06
N LYS A 4 -17.55 -30.15 25.50
CA LYS A 4 -16.76 -29.07 24.91
C LYS A 4 -17.32 -28.82 23.51
N SER A 5 -18.03 -27.71 23.36
CA SER A 5 -18.46 -27.18 22.07
C SER A 5 -17.22 -26.95 21.20
N SER A 6 -17.09 -27.71 20.12
CA SER A 6 -16.16 -27.42 19.03
C SER A 6 -16.66 -26.14 18.38
N LEU A 7 -16.02 -25.03 18.74
CA LEU A 7 -16.26 -23.74 18.11
C LEU A 7 -15.61 -23.81 16.73
N SER A 8 -16.40 -24.16 15.71
CA SER A 8 -16.00 -24.01 14.32
C SER A 8 -15.79 -22.52 14.07
N LEU A 9 -14.54 -22.08 14.15
CA LEU A 9 -14.14 -20.72 13.85
C LEU A 9 -14.17 -20.58 12.32
N LEU A 10 -15.35 -20.31 11.77
CA LEU A 10 -15.47 -19.63 10.49
C LEU A 10 -14.78 -18.28 10.68
N ILE A 11 -13.55 -18.17 10.15
CA ILE A 11 -12.87 -16.89 10.05
C ILE A 11 -13.65 -16.10 9.00
N PHE A 12 -14.71 -15.43 9.45
CA PHE A 12 -15.24 -14.26 8.76
C PHE A 12 -14.14 -13.20 8.84
N ILE A 13 -13.27 -13.18 7.83
CA ILE A 13 -12.44 -12.01 7.55
C ILE A 13 -13.40 -10.92 7.10
N GLY A 14 -14.04 -10.27 8.07
CA GLY A 14 -14.75 -9.02 7.86
C GLY A 14 -13.72 -7.96 7.53
N LEU A 15 -13.22 -7.97 6.30
CA LEU A 15 -12.57 -6.86 5.64
C LEU A 15 -13.59 -5.73 5.62
N ASN A 16 -13.66 -4.95 6.70
CA ASN A 16 -14.34 -3.67 6.69
C ASN A 16 -13.48 -2.74 5.82
N LEU A 17 -13.61 -2.90 4.52
CA LEU A 17 -13.11 -1.94 3.57
C LEU A 17 -14.13 -0.81 3.55
N VAL A 18 -13.61 0.39 3.78
CA VAL A 18 -14.30 1.61 3.39
C VAL A 18 -14.64 1.43 1.92
N ALA A 19 -15.94 1.39 1.65
CA ALA A 19 -16.53 1.56 0.35
C ALA A 19 -15.73 2.57 -0.49
N PHE A 20 -15.66 2.38 -1.80
CA PHE A 20 -15.52 3.51 -2.74
C PHE A 20 -16.74 4.49 -2.70
N GLY A 21 -17.50 4.49 -1.59
CA GLY A 21 -18.73 5.24 -1.37
C GLY A 21 -18.65 6.34 -0.31
N GLN A 22 -17.55 6.45 0.45
CA GLN A 22 -17.32 7.68 1.22
C GLN A 22 -16.58 8.67 0.34
N SER A 23 -17.35 9.59 -0.26
CA SER A 23 -16.80 10.76 -0.95
C SER A 23 -15.88 11.51 0.00
N MET A 24 -14.69 11.88 -0.47
CA MET A 24 -13.82 12.82 0.26
C MET A 24 -14.63 14.05 0.63
N ASN A 25 -14.58 14.47 1.90
CA ASN A 25 -15.17 15.74 2.29
C ASN A 25 -14.35 16.92 1.72
N SER A 26 -14.91 18.13 1.73
CA SER A 26 -14.26 19.28 1.09
C SER A 26 -12.87 19.62 1.67
N SER A 27 -12.61 19.33 2.95
CA SER A 27 -11.29 19.51 3.56
C SER A 27 -10.28 18.48 3.06
N GLU A 28 -10.71 17.22 2.91
CA GLU A 28 -9.91 16.15 2.32
C GLU A 28 -9.62 16.41 0.84
N ILE A 29 -10.61 16.87 0.07
CA ILE A 29 -10.42 17.27 -1.34
C ILE A 29 -9.35 18.36 -1.46
N LEU A 30 -9.44 19.41 -0.62
CA LEU A 30 -8.47 20.49 -0.63
C LEU A 30 -7.07 20.00 -0.22
N HIS A 31 -6.99 19.12 0.79
CA HIS A 31 -5.73 18.53 1.24
C HIS A 31 -5.08 17.65 0.16
N GLU A 32 -5.85 16.80 -0.51
CA GLU A 32 -5.35 15.99 -1.63
C GLU A 32 -4.95 16.85 -2.84
N LEU A 33 -5.67 17.95 -3.10
CA LEU A 33 -5.26 18.92 -4.12
C LEU A 33 -3.89 19.55 -3.79
N GLN A 34 -3.63 19.88 -2.53
CA GLN A 34 -2.31 20.34 -2.10
C GLN A 34 -1.23 19.26 -2.26
N LYS A 35 -1.58 17.98 -2.04
CA LYS A 35 -0.66 16.86 -2.27
C LYS A 35 -0.33 16.64 -3.74
N LEU A 36 -1.28 16.85 -4.65
CA LEU A 36 -1.06 16.76 -6.09
C LEU A 36 -0.15 17.87 -6.63
N LYS A 37 -0.16 19.05 -6.00
CA LYS A 37 0.75 20.14 -6.33
C LYS A 37 2.22 19.78 -6.04
N LYS A 38 2.47 18.89 -5.08
CA LYS A 38 3.82 18.52 -4.61
C LYS A 38 4.32 17.26 -5.31
N VAL A 39 5.58 17.28 -5.72
CA VAL A 39 6.31 16.11 -6.21
C VAL A 39 7.52 15.83 -5.32
N GLY A 40 8.08 14.63 -5.47
CA GLY A 40 9.14 14.11 -4.64
C GLY A 40 8.71 12.96 -3.74
N SER A 41 9.70 12.22 -3.25
CA SER A 41 9.47 10.89 -2.67
C SER A 41 10.48 10.51 -1.60
N VAL A 42 10.02 9.76 -0.60
CA VAL A 42 10.85 9.23 0.50
C VAL A 42 10.60 7.74 0.69
N LEU A 43 11.67 6.95 0.69
CA LEU A 43 11.59 5.52 1.01
C LEU A 43 12.12 5.28 2.43
N PHE A 44 11.25 4.90 3.35
CA PHE A 44 11.59 4.49 4.70
C PHE A 44 11.81 2.98 4.75
N VAL A 45 12.94 2.50 5.23
CA VAL A 45 13.32 1.08 5.21
C VAL A 45 13.51 0.55 6.64
N ALA A 46 12.84 -0.56 6.96
CA ALA A 46 13.07 -1.34 8.17
C ALA A 46 12.71 -2.82 7.95
N ALA A 47 12.85 -3.64 8.99
CA ALA A 47 12.76 -5.09 8.86
C ALA A 47 11.33 -5.62 8.96
N HIS A 48 10.54 -5.09 9.89
CA HIS A 48 9.29 -5.73 10.30
C HIS A 48 8.08 -4.79 10.31
N PRO A 49 6.86 -5.34 10.15
CA PRO A 49 5.62 -4.60 10.39
C PRO A 49 5.48 -4.12 11.84
N ASP A 50 5.71 -2.83 12.14
CA ASP A 50 5.68 -2.17 13.48
C ASP A 50 6.97 -1.40 13.83
N ASP A 51 8.06 -1.64 13.10
CA ASP A 51 9.34 -0.95 13.24
C ASP A 51 9.28 0.52 12.82
N GLU A 52 8.31 0.87 11.97
CA GLU A 52 8.27 2.17 11.34
C GLU A 52 8.10 3.30 12.35
N ASN A 53 8.72 4.45 12.07
CA ASN A 53 8.40 5.66 12.81
C ASN A 53 7.10 6.26 12.25
N THR A 54 5.97 5.81 12.79
CA THR A 54 4.64 6.19 12.32
C THR A 54 4.40 7.71 12.34
N THR A 55 5.03 8.45 13.27
CA THR A 55 4.93 9.92 13.33
C THR A 55 5.67 10.57 12.18
N LEU A 56 6.90 10.11 11.90
CA LEU A 56 7.67 10.63 10.78
C LEU A 56 6.99 10.30 9.44
N LEU A 57 6.48 9.08 9.26
CA LEU A 57 5.72 8.72 8.05
C LEU A 57 4.50 9.61 7.85
N SER A 58 3.71 9.82 8.92
CA SER A 58 2.53 10.71 8.89
C SER A 58 2.93 12.13 8.49
N TYR A 59 4.00 12.66 9.07
CA TYR A 59 4.51 13.99 8.76
C TYR A 59 4.95 14.10 7.29
N LEU A 60 5.75 13.16 6.79
CA LEU A 60 6.25 13.18 5.41
C LEU A 60 5.12 13.07 4.38
N ALA A 61 4.15 12.19 4.62
CA ALA A 61 3.03 11.97 3.70
C ALA A 61 2.00 13.12 3.71
N GLN A 62 1.78 13.75 4.86
CA GLN A 62 0.66 14.68 5.06
C GLN A 62 1.09 16.15 5.24
N GLU A 63 2.21 16.44 5.91
CA GLU A 63 2.73 17.81 6.04
C GLU A 63 3.56 18.18 4.81
N GLU A 64 4.64 17.43 4.57
CA GLU A 64 5.54 17.65 3.44
C GLU A 64 4.90 17.25 2.11
N LYS A 65 3.83 16.45 2.16
CA LYS A 65 3.01 16.02 1.02
C LYS A 65 3.82 15.24 -0.02
N LEU A 66 4.83 14.51 0.44
CA LEU A 66 5.70 13.68 -0.39
C LEU A 66 5.10 12.29 -0.56
N ASP A 67 5.37 11.67 -1.70
CA ASP A 67 5.08 10.24 -1.88
C ASP A 67 6.00 9.46 -0.93
N THR A 68 5.45 8.98 0.17
CA THR A 68 6.22 8.36 1.24
C THR A 68 5.90 6.88 1.29
N ALA A 69 6.88 6.00 1.12
CA ALA A 69 6.70 4.55 1.22
C ALA A 69 7.46 3.97 2.41
N TYR A 70 6.84 3.01 3.09
CA TYR A 70 7.51 2.13 4.03
C TYR A 70 7.81 0.79 3.36
N LEU A 71 9.09 0.48 3.18
CA LEU A 71 9.56 -0.84 2.78
C LEU A 71 9.87 -1.66 4.04
N SER A 72 8.96 -2.59 4.36
CA SER A 72 9.22 -3.63 5.34
C SER A 72 9.89 -4.79 4.62
N LEU A 73 11.10 -5.19 5.03
CA LEU A 73 11.77 -6.31 4.37
C LEU A 73 10.95 -7.59 4.51
N THR A 74 10.34 -7.82 5.66
CA THR A 74 9.53 -9.00 5.92
C THR A 74 8.05 -8.66 6.09
N ARG A 75 7.21 -9.71 6.17
CA ARG A 75 5.81 -9.62 6.60
C ARG A 75 5.61 -9.91 8.09
N GLY A 76 6.68 -10.07 8.89
CA GLY A 76 6.57 -10.19 10.35
C GLY A 76 6.08 -11.54 10.89
N GLY A 77 6.16 -12.61 10.12
CA GLY A 77 5.65 -13.93 10.53
C GLY A 77 6.36 -14.59 11.73
N GLY A 78 7.57 -14.14 12.08
CA GLY A 78 8.36 -14.67 13.19
C GLY A 78 8.11 -13.98 14.54
N GLY A 79 7.17 -13.02 14.57
CA GLY A 79 6.84 -12.23 15.75
C GLY A 79 5.93 -12.92 16.76
N GLN A 80 5.56 -12.17 17.80
CA GLN A 80 4.56 -12.59 18.78
C GLN A 80 3.15 -12.29 18.25
N ASN A 81 2.13 -12.98 18.77
CA ASN A 81 0.72 -12.70 18.45
C ASN A 81 -0.10 -12.61 19.74
N LEU A 82 -0.57 -11.40 20.09
CA LEU A 82 -1.37 -11.15 21.28
C LEU A 82 -2.87 -11.41 21.08
N ILE A 83 -3.32 -11.56 19.83
CA ILE A 83 -4.76 -11.64 19.49
C ILE A 83 -5.19 -13.03 19.04
N GLY A 84 -4.26 -13.96 18.85
CA GLY A 84 -4.59 -15.31 18.39
C GLY A 84 -3.38 -16.26 18.37
N PRO A 85 -3.61 -17.53 17.99
CA PRO A 85 -2.58 -18.57 17.93
C PRO A 85 -1.75 -18.56 16.64
N GLU A 86 -2.10 -17.72 15.65
CA GLU A 86 -1.49 -17.73 14.33
C GLU A 86 0.01 -17.37 14.41
N LEU A 87 0.84 -18.11 13.66
CA LEU A 87 2.29 -17.93 13.56
C LEU A 87 2.75 -18.06 12.10
N ASN A 88 4.00 -17.71 11.83
CA ASN A 88 4.63 -17.87 10.52
C ASN A 88 3.83 -17.15 9.41
N GLN A 89 3.38 -17.89 8.39
CA GLN A 89 2.69 -17.33 7.22
C GLN A 89 1.33 -16.71 7.59
N GLU A 90 0.61 -17.32 8.53
CA GLU A 90 -0.70 -16.83 8.99
C GLU A 90 -0.54 -15.51 9.75
N LEU A 91 0.42 -15.43 10.68
CA LEU A 91 0.74 -14.17 11.35
C LEU A 91 1.27 -13.12 10.38
N GLY A 92 2.08 -13.54 9.39
CA GLY A 92 2.57 -12.65 8.35
C GLY A 92 1.44 -12.03 7.52
N LEU A 93 0.37 -12.79 7.26
CA LEU A 93 -0.83 -12.29 6.60
C LEU A 93 -1.58 -11.28 7.48
N ILE A 94 -1.73 -11.55 8.77
CA ILE A 94 -2.34 -10.61 9.73
C ILE A 94 -1.55 -9.31 9.75
N ARG A 95 -0.24 -9.37 10.01
CA ARG A 95 0.62 -8.18 10.14
C ARG A 95 0.77 -7.39 8.83
N ALA A 96 0.76 -8.06 7.68
CA ALA A 96 0.70 -7.36 6.39
C ALA A 96 -0.60 -6.55 6.25
N ASN A 97 -1.74 -7.13 6.64
CA ASN A 97 -3.02 -6.41 6.64
C ASN A 97 -3.05 -5.28 7.67
N GLU A 98 -2.48 -5.46 8.86
CA GLU A 98 -2.35 -4.42 9.88
C GLU A 98 -1.58 -3.20 9.35
N LEU A 99 -0.45 -3.41 8.65
CA LEU A 99 0.27 -2.34 7.96
C LEU A 99 -0.58 -1.65 6.90
N LEU A 100 -1.28 -2.41 6.06
CA LEU A 100 -2.13 -1.83 5.02
C LEU A 100 -3.24 -0.95 5.63
N GLN A 101 -3.81 -1.32 6.77
CA GLN A 101 -4.75 -0.44 7.47
C GLN A 101 -4.07 0.75 8.16
N ALA A 102 -2.87 0.57 8.70
CA ALA A 102 -2.06 1.67 9.27
C ALA A 102 -1.77 2.75 8.21
N ARG A 103 -1.40 2.32 7.00
CA ARG A 103 -1.15 3.18 5.82
C ARG A 103 -2.36 3.99 5.37
N LYS A 104 -3.58 3.44 5.46
CA LYS A 104 -4.81 4.21 5.21
C LYS A 104 -5.00 5.37 6.19
N ILE A 105 -4.42 5.29 7.38
CA ILE A 105 -4.52 6.33 8.41
C ILE A 105 -3.40 7.36 8.26
N ASP A 106 -2.14 6.92 8.14
CA ASP A 106 -1.01 7.86 8.04
C ASP A 106 -0.80 8.43 6.64
N GLY A 107 -1.28 7.77 5.60
CA GLY A 107 -1.20 8.17 4.20
C GLY A 107 0.09 7.78 3.48
N ALA A 108 0.96 7.00 4.11
CA ALA A 108 2.12 6.41 3.44
C ALA A 108 1.72 5.17 2.62
N ILE A 109 2.63 4.74 1.75
CA ILE A 109 2.52 3.53 0.91
C ILE A 109 3.20 2.36 1.63
N GLN A 110 2.68 1.13 1.49
CA GLN A 110 3.35 -0.07 2.00
C GLN A 110 4.01 -0.84 0.87
N LEU A 111 5.27 -1.21 1.04
CA LEU A 111 6.00 -2.13 0.16
C LEU A 111 6.57 -3.30 0.99
N PHE A 112 6.81 -4.43 0.33
CA PHE A 112 7.43 -5.62 0.92
C PHE A 112 8.47 -6.22 -0.01
N THR A 113 9.53 -6.80 0.55
CA THR A 113 10.40 -7.72 -0.21
C THR A 113 9.86 -9.16 -0.14
N ARG A 114 10.60 -10.10 -0.72
CA ARG A 114 10.37 -11.54 -0.57
C ARG A 114 10.93 -12.11 0.73
N ALA A 115 11.69 -11.36 1.53
CA ALA A 115 12.28 -11.89 2.76
C ALA A 115 11.22 -12.42 3.74
N ARG A 116 11.50 -13.58 4.32
CA ARG A 116 10.71 -14.20 5.37
C ARG A 116 11.28 -13.85 6.73
N ASP A 117 10.39 -13.54 7.65
CA ASP A 117 10.76 -13.42 9.05
C ASP A 117 10.83 -14.82 9.67
N PHE A 118 12.03 -15.27 10.01
CA PHE A 118 12.28 -16.57 10.63
C PHE A 118 12.43 -16.49 12.16
N GLY A 119 12.07 -15.35 12.77
CA GLY A 119 12.13 -15.12 14.20
C GLY A 119 13.44 -14.46 14.65
N TYR A 120 13.71 -14.53 15.95
CA TYR A 120 14.78 -13.74 16.56
C TYR A 120 16.18 -14.16 16.10
N SER A 121 16.89 -13.26 15.43
CA SER A 121 18.30 -13.41 15.09
C SER A 121 19.17 -12.46 15.92
N LYS A 122 20.31 -12.95 16.43
CA LYS A 122 21.29 -12.13 17.16
C LYS A 122 22.35 -11.53 16.24
N ASN A 123 22.78 -12.28 15.22
CA ASN A 123 23.89 -11.90 14.36
C ASN A 123 23.39 -11.50 12.96
N PRO A 124 23.88 -10.38 12.40
CA PRO A 124 23.58 -10.00 11.02
C PRO A 124 23.97 -11.08 10.00
N GLU A 125 25.08 -11.78 10.23
CA GLU A 125 25.60 -12.82 9.33
C GLU A 125 24.61 -13.99 9.18
N ASP A 126 24.05 -14.48 10.29
CA ASP A 126 23.01 -15.53 10.28
C ASP A 126 21.78 -15.08 9.49
N THR A 127 21.46 -13.79 9.55
CA THR A 127 20.33 -13.21 8.81
C THR A 127 20.62 -13.15 7.31
N LEU A 128 21.81 -12.70 6.92
CA LEU A 128 22.23 -12.62 5.52
C LEU A 128 22.31 -14.00 4.86
N GLU A 129 22.75 -15.02 5.61
CA GLU A 129 22.74 -16.41 5.13
C GLU A 129 21.30 -16.90 4.93
N ASN A 130 20.41 -16.68 5.90
CA ASN A 130 19.03 -17.15 5.79
C ASN A 130 18.25 -16.45 4.67
N TRP A 131 18.44 -15.13 4.54
CA TRP A 131 17.83 -14.31 3.49
C TRP A 131 18.52 -14.41 2.14
N GLU A 132 19.55 -15.24 2.01
CA GLU A 132 20.36 -15.35 0.80
C GLU A 132 20.71 -13.97 0.24
N GLU A 133 21.55 -13.23 0.97
CA GLU A 133 21.85 -11.80 0.79
C GLU A 133 21.54 -11.18 -0.58
N ASP A 134 22.08 -11.72 -1.67
CA ASP A 134 21.91 -11.21 -3.03
C ASP A 134 20.43 -11.14 -3.47
N GLU A 135 19.58 -12.08 -3.06
CA GLU A 135 18.16 -12.09 -3.40
C GLU A 135 17.40 -10.95 -2.73
N VAL A 136 17.56 -10.79 -1.41
CA VAL A 136 16.86 -9.71 -0.68
C VAL A 136 17.48 -8.36 -0.98
N LEU A 137 18.81 -8.28 -1.17
CA LEU A 137 19.46 -7.08 -1.67
C LEU A 137 18.91 -6.69 -3.05
N GLY A 138 18.71 -7.66 -3.93
CA GLY A 138 18.09 -7.47 -5.24
C GLY A 138 16.68 -6.89 -5.14
N ASP A 139 15.86 -7.36 -4.20
CA ASP A 139 14.53 -6.81 -3.94
C ASP A 139 14.58 -5.36 -3.42
N VAL A 140 15.55 -5.03 -2.55
CA VAL A 140 15.72 -3.65 -2.07
C VAL A 140 16.18 -2.73 -3.19
N VAL A 141 17.11 -3.19 -4.05
CA VAL A 141 17.51 -2.45 -5.26
C VAL A 141 16.33 -2.25 -6.21
N TYR A 142 15.51 -3.28 -6.40
CA TYR A 142 14.29 -3.21 -7.21
C TYR A 142 13.33 -2.15 -6.65
N ALA A 143 13.09 -2.16 -5.34
CA ALA A 143 12.23 -1.17 -4.68
C ALA A 143 12.75 0.26 -4.85
N VAL A 144 14.08 0.49 -4.77
CA VAL A 144 14.67 1.82 -5.02
C VAL A 144 14.50 2.23 -6.49
N ARG A 145 14.79 1.35 -7.45
CA ARG A 145 14.66 1.64 -8.89
C ARG A 145 13.21 1.88 -9.32
N GLN A 146 12.27 1.13 -8.75
CA GLN A 146 10.85 1.26 -9.07
C GLN A 146 10.21 2.48 -8.41
N PHE A 147 10.47 2.68 -7.12
CA PHE A 147 9.84 3.75 -6.36
C PHE A 147 10.49 5.11 -6.66
N LYS A 148 11.75 5.11 -7.09
CA LYS A 148 12.58 6.29 -7.38
C LYS A 148 12.58 7.31 -6.23
N PRO A 149 13.01 6.94 -5.00
CA PRO A 149 13.03 7.86 -3.86
C PRO A 149 14.05 8.99 -4.03
N ASP A 150 13.69 10.23 -3.73
CA ASP A 150 14.68 11.30 -3.61
C ASP A 150 15.56 11.12 -2.37
N VAL A 151 14.96 10.62 -1.27
CA VAL A 151 15.63 10.38 0.01
C VAL A 151 15.29 8.98 0.52
N ILE A 152 16.30 8.26 0.98
CA ILE A 152 16.11 6.99 1.70
C ILE A 152 16.31 7.25 3.19
N ILE A 153 15.47 6.67 4.04
CA ILE A 153 15.59 6.75 5.50
C ILE A 153 15.60 5.33 6.06
N THR A 154 16.65 4.94 6.78
CA THR A 154 16.66 3.69 7.55
C THR A 154 16.14 3.92 8.96
N ARG A 155 15.39 2.96 9.51
CA ARG A 155 15.02 3.00 10.94
C ARG A 155 16.22 2.71 11.84
N PHE A 156 17.07 1.78 11.41
CA PHE A 156 18.15 1.23 12.22
C PHE A 156 19.53 1.66 11.74
N ASN A 157 20.49 1.53 12.64
CA ASN A 157 21.89 1.79 12.36
C ASN A 157 22.47 0.62 11.56
N PRO A 158 23.18 0.85 10.43
CA PRO A 158 23.84 -0.22 9.69
C PRO A 158 25.02 -0.86 10.44
N ALA A 159 25.57 -0.20 11.47
CA ALA A 159 26.59 -0.79 12.34
C ALA A 159 25.98 -1.84 13.27
N ALA A 160 26.67 -2.97 13.43
CA ALA A 160 26.27 -4.02 14.36
C ALA A 160 26.14 -3.47 15.79
N GLY A 161 25.03 -3.80 16.44
CA GLY A 161 24.71 -3.39 17.81
C GLY A 161 23.82 -4.44 18.48
N PRO A 162 23.36 -4.23 19.73
CA PRO A 162 22.58 -5.22 20.49
C PRO A 162 21.14 -5.40 19.99
N THR A 163 20.81 -4.90 18.80
CA THR A 163 19.49 -5.03 18.20
C THR A 163 19.35 -6.35 17.46
N HIS A 164 18.10 -6.72 17.17
CA HIS A 164 17.75 -7.86 16.33
C HIS A 164 18.56 -7.86 15.00
N GLY A 165 19.05 -9.02 14.57
CA GLY A 165 19.86 -9.20 13.35
C GLY A 165 19.19 -8.61 12.11
N HIS A 166 17.91 -8.93 11.89
CA HIS A 166 17.08 -8.32 10.83
C HIS A 166 17.12 -6.78 10.81
N HIS A 167 17.10 -6.13 11.97
CA HIS A 167 17.11 -4.66 12.04
C HIS A 167 18.41 -4.11 11.47
N THR A 168 19.55 -4.66 11.90
CA THR A 168 20.88 -4.28 11.40
C THR A 168 20.99 -4.57 9.90
N VAL A 169 20.61 -5.77 9.47
CA VAL A 169 20.66 -6.16 8.05
C VAL A 169 19.78 -5.28 7.19
N SER A 170 18.58 -4.89 7.65
CA SER A 170 17.72 -4.00 6.86
C SER A 170 18.36 -2.66 6.54
N ALA A 171 19.13 -2.09 7.49
CA ALA A 171 19.87 -0.87 7.28
C ALA A 171 21.11 -1.08 6.40
N GLN A 172 21.80 -2.21 6.54
CA GLN A 172 22.95 -2.58 5.70
C GLN A 172 22.53 -2.76 4.23
N LEU A 173 21.45 -3.49 3.98
CA LEU A 173 20.92 -3.70 2.63
C LEU A 173 20.43 -2.40 2.01
N ALA A 174 19.76 -1.53 2.77
CA ALA A 174 19.36 -0.21 2.29
C ALA A 174 20.57 0.66 1.88
N LEU A 175 21.65 0.62 2.67
CA LEU A 175 22.89 1.36 2.37
C LEU A 175 23.62 0.80 1.15
N LYS A 176 23.63 -0.53 0.96
CA LYS A 176 24.16 -1.16 -0.26
C LYS A 176 23.31 -0.78 -1.48
N ALA A 177 21.99 -0.91 -1.35
CA ALA A 177 21.04 -0.60 -2.43
C ALA A 177 21.08 0.88 -2.86
N PHE A 178 21.37 1.81 -1.94
CA PHE A 178 21.56 3.22 -2.26
C PHE A 178 22.60 3.45 -3.38
N ASN A 179 23.68 2.67 -3.40
CA ASN A 179 24.70 2.73 -4.45
C ASN A 179 24.35 1.84 -5.64
N LEU A 180 23.91 0.60 -5.39
CA LEU A 180 23.67 -0.40 -6.44
C LEU A 180 22.46 -0.08 -7.32
N ALA A 181 21.47 0.66 -6.81
CA ALA A 181 20.33 1.11 -7.62
C ALA A 181 20.76 2.06 -8.75
N ALA A 182 21.84 2.82 -8.57
CA ALA A 182 22.41 3.71 -9.57
C ALA A 182 23.40 3.02 -10.52
N ASP A 183 23.92 1.85 -10.14
CA ASP A 183 24.90 1.10 -10.93
C ASP A 183 24.22 0.29 -12.05
N PRO A 184 24.51 0.55 -13.34
CA PRO A 184 23.95 -0.20 -14.47
C PRO A 184 24.51 -1.62 -14.60
N HIS A 185 25.55 -1.99 -13.84
CA HIS A 185 26.15 -3.33 -13.85
C HIS A 185 25.65 -4.22 -12.70
N ALA A 186 24.94 -3.67 -11.72
CA ALA A 186 24.32 -4.42 -10.63
C ALA A 186 22.88 -4.82 -11.00
N PHE A 187 22.50 -6.08 -10.72
CA PHE A 187 21.16 -6.60 -10.96
C PHE A 187 20.63 -6.26 -12.37
N THR A 188 21.44 -6.56 -13.39
CA THR A 188 21.18 -6.20 -14.80
C THR A 188 19.87 -6.74 -15.33
N GLU A 189 19.41 -7.86 -14.79
CA GLU A 189 18.13 -8.50 -15.11
C GLU A 189 16.90 -7.68 -14.69
N GLN A 190 17.07 -6.62 -13.90
CA GLN A 190 15.99 -5.67 -13.58
C GLN A 190 15.88 -4.56 -14.63
N LEU A 191 16.93 -4.30 -15.41
CA LEU A 191 17.00 -3.18 -16.33
C LEU A 191 16.21 -3.40 -17.63
N SER A 192 15.63 -4.59 -17.83
CA SER A 192 14.61 -4.82 -18.85
C SER A 192 13.26 -4.19 -18.49
N GLU A 193 13.03 -3.88 -17.22
CA GLU A 193 11.77 -3.37 -16.68
C GLU A 193 11.91 -1.96 -16.08
N LEU A 194 13.08 -1.65 -15.53
CA LEU A 194 13.35 -0.46 -14.74
C LEU A 194 14.59 0.28 -15.22
N GLU A 195 14.69 1.54 -14.83
CA GLU A 195 15.90 2.34 -15.01
C GLU A 195 16.73 2.36 -13.73
N THR A 196 18.02 2.70 -13.84
CA THR A 196 18.81 3.00 -12.65
C THR A 196 18.28 4.25 -11.95
N HIS A 197 18.51 4.34 -10.64
CA HIS A 197 18.07 5.48 -9.84
C HIS A 197 19.06 5.77 -8.72
N GLN A 198 19.51 7.03 -8.62
CA GLN A 198 20.33 7.53 -7.53
C GLN A 198 19.48 8.41 -6.63
N ALA A 199 19.19 7.94 -5.41
CA ALA A 199 18.65 8.81 -4.37
C ALA A 199 19.69 9.88 -4.00
N LYS A 200 19.25 11.09 -3.65
CA LYS A 200 20.16 12.20 -3.32
C LYS A 200 20.93 11.93 -2.03
N ARG A 201 20.30 11.26 -1.06
CA ARG A 201 20.92 10.89 0.21
C ARG A 201 20.19 9.74 0.91
N ILE A 202 20.91 9.11 1.82
CA ILE A 202 20.39 8.13 2.77
C ILE A 202 20.66 8.59 4.21
N LEU A 203 19.61 8.57 5.04
CA LEU A 203 19.58 9.08 6.41
C LEU A 203 19.21 7.96 7.39
N TRP A 204 19.63 8.08 8.65
CA TRP A 204 19.23 7.16 9.73
C TRP A 204 18.32 7.85 10.76
N ASN A 205 17.06 7.39 10.88
CA ASN A 205 16.09 7.84 11.89
C ASN A 205 16.22 7.07 13.22
N GLY A 206 17.29 7.35 13.97
CA GLY A 206 17.49 6.76 15.31
C GLY A 206 18.33 7.59 16.28
N PHE A 207 18.78 8.79 15.89
CA PHE A 207 19.67 9.61 16.71
C PHE A 207 18.91 10.25 17.89
N GLY A 208 19.41 10.06 19.12
CA GLY A 208 18.84 10.66 20.34
C GLY A 208 17.70 9.88 21.03
N GLN A 209 16.96 9.00 20.33
CA GLN A 209 15.92 8.17 20.97
C GLN A 209 16.50 7.14 21.96
N ARG A 210 17.71 6.62 21.71
CA ARG A 210 18.37 5.59 22.54
C ARG A 210 18.95 6.09 23.88
N ARG A 211 19.07 7.41 24.11
CA ARG A 211 19.45 7.94 25.44
C ARG A 211 18.38 7.69 26.52
N ARG A 212 17.14 7.35 26.13
CA ARG A 212 16.04 7.05 27.07
C ARG A 212 15.80 5.57 27.34
N ALA A 213 16.35 4.64 26.54
CA ALA A 213 15.99 3.21 26.58
C ALA A 213 17.20 2.23 26.51
N GLY A 214 18.42 2.67 26.86
CA GLY A 214 19.51 1.77 27.25
C GLY A 214 20.07 0.77 26.23
N GLY A 215 19.85 0.94 24.92
CA GLY A 215 20.21 -0.07 23.90
C GLY A 215 21.24 0.36 22.85
N GLY A 216 22.52 0.01 23.05
CA GLY A 216 23.55 -0.09 22.01
C GLY A 216 24.51 1.08 21.86
N PRO A 217 25.78 0.82 21.46
CA PRO A 217 26.79 1.86 21.33
C PRO A 217 26.35 2.89 20.28
N PRO A 218 26.76 4.17 20.44
CA PRO A 218 26.62 5.15 19.37
C PRO A 218 27.29 4.62 18.09
N LEU A 219 26.89 5.14 16.91
CA LEU A 219 27.81 5.23 15.76
C LEU A 219 29.16 5.60 16.35
N ALA A 220 30.19 4.76 16.20
CA ALA A 220 31.44 4.87 16.93
C ALA A 220 31.85 6.34 16.99
N SER A 221 31.52 7.00 18.10
CA SER A 221 31.79 8.41 18.26
C SER A 221 33.25 8.44 18.66
N SER A 222 34.12 8.29 17.67
CA SER A 222 35.32 9.07 17.73
C SER A 222 34.82 10.51 17.88
N GLU A 223 35.37 11.25 18.83
CA GLU A 223 35.08 12.67 19.00
C GLU A 223 35.53 13.50 17.76
N ASP A 224 35.96 12.83 16.69
CA ASP A 224 36.63 13.34 15.50
C ASP A 224 35.78 13.30 14.21
N GLU A 225 34.57 12.71 14.19
CA GLU A 225 33.69 12.76 13.01
C GLU A 225 32.36 13.50 13.30
N PRO A 226 32.22 14.77 12.88
CA PRO A 226 30.95 15.48 12.97
C PRO A 226 29.95 14.86 11.97
N HIS A 227 29.04 14.03 12.47
CA HIS A 227 27.90 13.57 11.68
C HIS A 227 26.92 14.71 11.45
N GLU A 228 26.48 14.85 10.20
CA GLU A 228 25.45 15.83 9.85
C GLU A 228 24.09 15.37 10.37
N VAL A 229 23.42 16.23 11.15
CA VAL A 229 22.13 15.92 11.79
C VAL A 229 21.04 16.84 11.27
N VAL A 230 19.98 16.25 10.73
CA VAL A 230 18.71 16.94 10.44
C VAL A 230 17.79 16.82 11.64
N SER A 231 17.14 17.91 12.04
CA SER A 231 16.12 17.94 13.10
C SER A 231 14.80 18.44 12.52
N LEU A 232 13.75 17.62 12.59
CA LEU A 232 12.42 17.94 12.05
C LEU A 232 11.40 18.03 13.19
N GLU A 233 10.58 19.08 13.18
CA GLU A 233 9.42 19.17 14.07
C GLU A 233 8.25 18.39 13.46
N VAL A 234 7.98 17.19 13.98
CA VAL A 234 6.94 16.28 13.48
C VAL A 234 5.66 16.32 14.32
N GLY A 235 5.60 17.16 15.36
CA GLY A 235 4.46 17.28 16.28
C GLY A 235 3.37 18.26 15.83
N LEU A 236 3.47 18.78 14.62
CA LEU A 236 2.59 19.84 14.11
C LEU A 236 1.12 19.40 14.04
N TYR A 237 0.23 20.40 14.10
CA TYR A 237 -1.22 20.24 13.93
C TYR A 237 -1.62 20.56 12.50
N ASN A 238 -2.29 19.61 11.82
CA ASN A 238 -2.80 19.84 10.48
C ASN A 238 -4.26 20.34 10.54
N PRO A 239 -4.55 21.58 10.09
CA PRO A 239 -5.90 22.14 10.18
C PRO A 239 -6.90 21.50 9.21
N TYR A 240 -6.44 20.90 8.11
CA TYR A 240 -7.33 20.23 7.14
C TYR A 240 -7.78 18.86 7.65
N LEU A 241 -6.90 18.13 8.33
CA LEU A 241 -7.19 16.83 8.93
C LEU A 241 -7.77 16.95 10.35
N GLY A 242 -7.70 18.13 10.97
CA GLY A 242 -8.19 18.39 12.31
C GLY A 242 -7.43 17.66 13.43
N THR A 243 -6.19 17.23 13.18
CA THR A 243 -5.40 16.39 14.10
C THR A 243 -3.91 16.71 14.02
N SER A 244 -3.15 16.47 15.10
CA SER A 244 -1.69 16.44 14.99
C SER A 244 -1.18 15.14 14.38
N TYR A 245 0.04 15.17 13.83
CA TYR A 245 0.69 13.97 13.27
C TYR A 245 1.03 12.94 14.35
N THR A 246 1.24 13.37 15.58
CA THR A 246 1.44 12.48 16.74
C THR A 246 0.15 11.76 17.16
N GLU A 247 -1.00 12.43 17.03
CA GLU A 247 -2.31 11.81 17.23
C GLU A 247 -2.67 10.87 16.07
N LEU A 248 -2.38 11.25 14.83
CA LEU A 248 -2.57 10.40 13.65
C LEU A 248 -1.69 9.13 13.73
N SER A 249 -0.43 9.32 14.10
CA SER A 249 0.55 8.25 14.39
C SER A 249 0.07 7.27 15.45
N ALA A 250 -0.57 7.76 16.51
CA ALA A 250 -1.11 6.88 17.54
C ALA A 250 -2.25 5.99 17.02
N ARG A 251 -3.12 6.53 16.15
CA ARG A 251 -4.19 5.75 15.50
C ARG A 251 -3.62 4.73 14.52
N SER A 252 -2.71 5.16 13.64
CA SER A 252 -2.03 4.27 12.67
C SER A 252 -1.29 3.14 13.39
N ARG A 253 -0.49 3.47 14.40
CA ARG A 253 0.23 2.46 15.21
C ARG A 253 -0.69 1.50 15.94
N SER A 254 -1.90 1.93 16.31
CA SER A 254 -2.89 1.07 16.96
C SER A 254 -3.48 0.00 16.02
N MET A 255 -3.19 0.05 14.73
CA MET A 255 -3.54 -1.03 13.78
C MET A 255 -2.64 -2.25 13.92
N HIS A 256 -1.46 -2.14 14.52
CA HIS A 256 -0.61 -3.27 14.91
C HIS A 256 -1.18 -4.00 16.14
N LYS A 257 -2.39 -4.53 15.98
CA LYS A 257 -3.19 -5.13 17.06
C LYS A 257 -2.53 -6.40 17.59
N SER A 258 -2.01 -7.23 16.69
CA SER A 258 -1.28 -8.47 17.01
C SER A 258 -0.05 -8.22 17.90
N GLN A 259 0.57 -7.03 17.80
CA GLN A 259 1.74 -6.66 18.60
C GLN A 259 1.38 -5.88 19.87
N GLY A 260 0.12 -5.47 20.05
CA GLY A 260 -0.32 -4.69 21.22
C GLY A 260 0.23 -3.27 21.24
N PHE A 261 0.43 -2.67 20.07
CA PHE A 261 1.10 -1.37 19.93
C PHE A 261 0.18 -0.16 20.12
N GLY A 262 -1.06 -0.38 20.54
CA GLY A 262 -2.03 0.66 20.86
C GLY A 262 -1.51 1.62 21.93
N ARG A 263 -1.61 2.93 21.66
CA ARG A 263 -1.16 3.98 22.60
C ARG A 263 -2.01 5.23 22.48
N VAL A 264 -2.03 6.02 23.56
CA VAL A 264 -2.64 7.35 23.55
C VAL A 264 -1.78 8.32 22.74
N GLY A 265 -2.41 9.15 21.90
CA GLY A 265 -1.74 10.20 21.14
C GLY A 265 -1.17 11.30 22.04
N GLN A 266 0.02 11.79 21.70
CA GLN A 266 0.64 12.94 22.35
C GLN A 266 0.28 14.22 21.59
N ARG A 267 0.26 15.36 22.29
CA ARG A 267 -0.03 16.68 21.70
C ARG A 267 1.13 17.62 21.94
N GLY A 268 1.32 18.57 21.02
CA GLY A 268 2.40 19.55 21.06
C GLY A 268 3.65 19.12 20.29
N SER A 269 4.68 19.95 20.33
CA SER A 269 5.91 19.77 19.55
C SER A 269 6.62 18.46 19.89
N GLN A 270 6.99 17.73 18.84
CA GLN A 270 7.86 16.56 18.89
C GLN A 270 8.90 16.72 17.80
N PHE A 271 10.16 16.39 18.11
CA PHE A 271 11.25 16.45 17.14
C PHE A 271 11.75 15.05 16.82
N GLU A 272 12.00 14.81 15.54
CA GLU A 272 12.75 13.66 15.04
C GLU A 272 14.12 14.12 14.56
N ARG A 273 15.13 13.29 14.81
CA ARG A 273 16.51 13.56 14.39
C ARG A 273 17.01 12.45 13.48
N MET A 274 17.67 12.85 12.41
CA MET A 274 18.21 11.94 11.42
C MET A 274 19.67 12.27 11.16
N VAL A 275 20.49 11.24 10.99
CA VAL A 275 21.93 11.37 10.69
C VAL A 275 22.16 11.04 9.23
N LEU A 276 22.93 11.86 8.52
CA LEU A 276 23.40 11.54 7.17
C LEU A 276 24.33 10.33 7.20
N LEU A 277 23.98 9.29 6.44
CA LEU A 277 24.80 8.09 6.28
C LEU A 277 25.66 8.19 5.00
N ALA A 278 25.06 8.61 3.88
CA ALA A 278 25.74 8.80 2.60
C ALA A 278 24.94 9.72 1.66
N GLY A 279 25.60 10.22 0.60
CA GLY A 279 25.03 11.09 -0.42
C GLY A 279 25.40 12.57 -0.23
N GLU A 280 24.66 13.46 -0.89
CA GLU A 280 24.89 14.91 -0.81
C GLU A 280 24.58 15.44 0.61
N PRO A 281 25.38 16.37 1.17
CA PRO A 281 25.10 17.04 2.44
C PRO A 281 23.68 17.61 2.50
N SER A 282 23.05 17.53 3.68
CA SER A 282 21.69 18.05 3.87
C SER A 282 21.64 19.52 4.30
N GLU A 283 22.74 20.07 4.82
CA GLU A 283 22.83 21.38 5.47
C GLU A 283 21.71 21.65 6.50
N GLY A 284 21.25 20.59 7.19
CA GLY A 284 20.13 20.65 8.14
C GLY A 284 18.73 20.55 7.52
N ASP A 285 18.61 20.40 6.20
CA ASP A 285 17.36 20.17 5.46
C ASP A 285 17.42 18.86 4.69
N PHE A 286 16.60 17.87 5.09
CA PHE A 286 16.60 16.56 4.45
C PHE A 286 16.23 16.59 2.96
N LEU A 287 15.55 17.64 2.47
CA LEU A 287 15.19 17.84 1.06
C LEU A 287 16.13 18.79 0.32
N LYS A 288 17.21 19.26 0.95
CA LYS A 288 18.17 20.18 0.32
C LYS A 288 18.58 19.70 -1.06
N GLY A 289 18.36 20.51 -2.09
CA GLY A 289 18.71 20.20 -3.47
C GLY A 289 17.79 19.20 -4.17
N VAL A 290 16.65 18.82 -3.57
CA VAL A 290 15.58 18.05 -4.22
C VAL A 290 14.56 19.01 -4.84
N GLU A 291 14.32 18.89 -6.15
CA GLU A 291 13.27 19.67 -6.83
C GLU A 291 11.91 19.05 -6.54
N THR A 292 11.12 19.68 -5.67
CA THR A 292 9.82 19.15 -5.20
C THR A 292 8.61 19.82 -5.85
N THR A 293 8.84 20.65 -6.87
CA THR A 293 7.79 21.26 -7.71
C THR A 293 7.71 20.56 -9.06
N TRP A 294 6.63 20.80 -9.80
CA TRP A 294 6.44 20.16 -11.10
C TRP A 294 7.55 20.52 -12.10
N ARG A 295 8.30 21.61 -11.88
CA ARG A 295 9.50 22.00 -12.65
C ARG A 295 10.54 20.88 -12.79
N ARG A 296 10.50 19.85 -11.93
CA ARG A 296 11.26 18.60 -12.07
C ARG A 296 11.13 17.99 -13.48
N TYR A 297 9.96 18.07 -14.08
CA TYR A 297 9.67 17.46 -15.37
C TYR A 297 9.71 18.48 -16.51
N SER A 298 10.41 18.17 -17.60
CA SER A 298 10.39 19.01 -18.81
C SER A 298 8.97 19.15 -19.36
N GLY A 299 8.53 20.37 -19.68
CA GLY A 299 7.18 20.62 -20.22
C GLY A 299 6.11 20.92 -19.16
N SER A 300 6.47 20.95 -17.88
CA SER A 300 5.53 21.14 -16.75
C SER A 300 5.28 22.59 -16.33
N SER A 301 5.88 23.58 -17.01
CA SER A 301 5.99 24.97 -16.54
C SER A 301 4.70 25.65 -16.04
N ARG A 302 3.52 25.21 -16.53
CA ARG A 302 2.21 25.74 -16.13
C ARG A 302 1.57 24.99 -14.95
N LEU A 303 2.00 23.77 -14.62
CA LEU A 303 1.34 22.91 -13.64
C LEU A 303 1.30 23.55 -12.25
N ASP A 304 2.43 24.05 -11.74
CA ASP A 304 2.48 24.68 -10.41
C ASP A 304 1.49 25.84 -10.28
N SER A 305 1.39 26.68 -11.32
CA SER A 305 0.46 27.83 -11.33
C SER A 305 -1.01 27.42 -11.44
N LEU A 306 -1.31 26.33 -12.18
CA LEU A 306 -2.67 25.80 -12.30
C LEU A 306 -3.13 25.14 -11.00
N PHE A 307 -2.26 24.37 -10.36
CA PHE A 307 -2.54 23.82 -9.02
C PHE A 307 -2.75 24.94 -8.00
N GLU A 308 -1.90 25.97 -7.99
CA GLU A 308 -2.08 27.11 -7.09
C GLU A 308 -3.43 27.80 -7.30
N SER A 309 -3.79 28.07 -8.56
CA SER A 309 -5.07 28.70 -8.89
C SER A 309 -6.25 27.80 -8.46
N ALA A 310 -6.17 26.50 -8.72
CA ALA A 310 -7.20 25.55 -8.31
C ALA A 310 -7.35 25.46 -6.78
N ILE A 311 -6.27 25.60 -6.01
CA ILE A 311 -6.30 25.64 -4.54
C ILE A 311 -6.93 26.94 -4.05
N VAL A 312 -6.56 28.08 -4.63
CA VAL A 312 -7.10 29.40 -4.24
C VAL A 312 -8.57 29.53 -4.58
N ASP A 313 -8.99 29.03 -5.74
CA ASP A 313 -10.37 29.12 -6.24
C ASP A 313 -11.27 27.99 -5.69
N PHE A 314 -10.74 27.11 -4.85
CA PHE A 314 -11.49 25.97 -4.31
C PHE A 314 -12.68 26.44 -3.47
N ASP A 315 -13.89 26.04 -3.87
CA ASP A 315 -15.13 26.32 -3.15
C ASP A 315 -15.60 25.07 -2.40
N ALA A 316 -15.49 25.09 -1.07
CA ALA A 316 -15.88 23.95 -0.23
C ALA A 316 -17.38 23.61 -0.32
N ALA A 317 -18.24 24.56 -0.70
CA ALA A 317 -19.68 24.34 -0.90
C ALA A 317 -20.01 23.92 -2.34
N ALA A 318 -19.06 24.12 -3.27
CA ALA A 318 -19.20 23.72 -4.67
C ALA A 318 -17.88 23.15 -5.25
N PRO A 319 -17.36 22.00 -4.75
CA PRO A 319 -16.08 21.45 -5.19
C PRO A 319 -16.02 21.20 -6.71
N TRP A 320 -17.16 20.90 -7.34
CA TRP A 320 -17.29 20.68 -8.77
C TRP A 320 -16.82 21.87 -9.62
N LYS A 321 -16.78 23.11 -9.08
CA LYS A 321 -16.21 24.27 -9.79
C LYS A 321 -14.73 24.07 -10.16
N SER A 322 -14.00 23.23 -9.42
CA SER A 322 -12.59 22.94 -9.67
C SER A 322 -12.37 22.00 -10.86
N VAL A 323 -13.39 21.22 -11.27
CA VAL A 323 -13.27 20.12 -12.23
C VAL A 323 -12.63 20.56 -13.56
N ARG A 324 -13.01 21.73 -14.08
CA ARG A 324 -12.43 22.25 -15.33
C ARG A 324 -10.92 22.44 -15.23
N ALA A 325 -10.44 23.02 -14.12
CA ALA A 325 -9.02 23.23 -13.88
C ALA A 325 -8.28 21.90 -13.69
N LEU A 326 -8.88 20.95 -12.95
CA LEU A 326 -8.32 19.62 -12.74
C LEU A 326 -8.22 18.81 -14.04
N LEU A 327 -9.19 18.94 -14.95
CA LEU A 327 -9.16 18.34 -16.29
C LEU A 327 -8.08 18.95 -17.19
N GLU A 328 -7.82 20.26 -17.08
CA GLU A 328 -6.68 20.89 -17.78
C GLU A 328 -5.35 20.33 -17.25
N ILE A 329 -5.22 20.20 -15.93
CA ILE A 329 -4.05 19.61 -15.28
C ILE A 329 -3.84 18.16 -15.74
N ASP A 330 -4.89 17.32 -15.76
CA ASP A 330 -4.80 15.93 -16.25
C ASP A 330 -4.25 15.87 -17.68
N GLY A 331 -4.73 16.75 -18.56
CA GLY A 331 -4.25 16.82 -19.95
C GLY A 331 -2.83 17.36 -20.13
N LEU A 332 -2.29 18.06 -19.14
CA LEU A 332 -0.87 18.43 -19.12
C LEU A 332 -0.01 17.27 -18.58
N LEU A 333 -0.46 16.60 -17.52
CA LEU A 333 0.22 15.42 -16.96
C LEU A 333 0.32 14.28 -17.97
N GLU A 334 -0.72 14.07 -18.77
CA GLU A 334 -0.74 13.09 -19.87
C GLU A 334 0.37 13.27 -20.90
N LYS A 335 0.86 14.49 -21.08
CA LYS A 335 1.90 14.82 -22.07
C LYS A 335 3.32 14.72 -21.51
N LEU A 336 3.46 14.49 -20.20
CA LEU A 336 4.77 14.34 -19.56
C LEU A 336 5.35 12.94 -19.84
N PRO A 337 6.67 12.74 -19.64
CA PRO A 337 7.30 11.43 -19.80
C PRO A 337 6.65 10.35 -18.94
N VAL A 338 6.74 9.11 -19.41
CA VAL A 338 6.26 7.95 -18.66
C VAL A 338 7.11 7.77 -17.40
N ASP A 339 6.53 8.09 -16.25
CA ASP A 339 7.19 8.00 -14.94
C ASP A 339 6.21 7.48 -13.88
N ARG A 340 6.72 6.77 -12.87
CA ARG A 340 5.90 6.19 -11.81
C ARG A 340 5.16 7.25 -10.99
N GLN A 341 5.83 8.35 -10.64
CA GLN A 341 5.21 9.43 -9.86
C GLN A 341 4.16 10.16 -10.69
N ILE A 342 4.40 10.41 -11.99
CA ILE A 342 3.38 10.99 -12.89
C ILE A 342 2.14 10.09 -12.98
N ARG A 343 2.32 8.78 -13.20
CA ARG A 343 1.20 7.82 -13.26
C ARG A 343 0.38 7.82 -11.96
N SER A 344 1.06 7.79 -10.81
CA SER A 344 0.42 7.83 -9.49
C SER A 344 -0.36 9.14 -9.27
N LYS A 345 0.27 10.30 -9.51
CA LYS A 345 -0.37 11.62 -9.38
C LYS A 345 -1.57 11.76 -10.32
N ARG A 346 -1.48 11.25 -11.55
CA ARG A 346 -2.61 11.27 -12.50
C ARG A 346 -3.77 10.38 -12.03
N SER A 347 -3.51 9.18 -11.52
CA SER A 347 -4.55 8.32 -10.94
C SER A 347 -5.24 8.98 -9.74
N SER A 348 -4.47 9.61 -8.85
CA SER A 348 -5.02 10.36 -7.71
C SER A 348 -5.81 11.61 -8.15
N LEU A 349 -5.36 12.32 -9.20
CA LEU A 349 -6.10 13.44 -9.78
C LEU A 349 -7.45 13.02 -10.38
N GLN A 350 -7.50 11.88 -11.06
CA GLN A 350 -8.74 11.33 -11.62
C GLN A 350 -9.75 10.96 -10.52
N LYS A 351 -9.27 10.36 -9.42
CA LYS A 351 -10.09 10.14 -8.22
C LYS A 351 -10.55 11.47 -7.60
N LEU A 352 -9.70 12.49 -7.57
CA LEU A 352 -10.05 13.82 -7.06
C LEU A 352 -11.10 14.54 -7.93
N ILE A 353 -11.03 14.38 -9.26
CA ILE A 353 -12.06 14.88 -10.20
C ILE A 353 -13.41 14.24 -9.88
N ALA A 354 -13.45 12.91 -9.73
CA ALA A 354 -14.66 12.20 -9.33
C ALA A 354 -15.18 12.66 -7.96
N ALA A 355 -14.30 12.84 -6.98
CA ALA A 355 -14.66 13.35 -5.65
C ALA A 355 -15.24 14.77 -5.70
N CYS A 356 -14.65 15.69 -6.48
CA CYS A 356 -15.17 17.04 -6.69
C CYS A 356 -16.59 17.05 -7.28
N MET A 357 -16.94 16.04 -8.09
CA MET A 357 -18.27 15.89 -8.67
C MET A 357 -19.26 15.15 -7.75
N GLY A 358 -18.79 14.59 -6.64
CA GLY A 358 -19.56 13.62 -5.84
C GLY A 358 -19.97 12.40 -6.68
N LEU A 359 -19.18 12.07 -7.70
CA LEU A 359 -19.38 10.94 -8.59
C LEU A 359 -19.09 9.67 -7.82
N HIS A 360 -20.08 8.77 -7.76
CA HIS A 360 -19.95 7.48 -7.11
C HIS A 360 -20.11 6.35 -8.12
N LEU A 361 -19.29 5.33 -7.94
CA LEU A 361 -19.24 4.11 -8.73
C LEU A 361 -19.11 2.92 -7.77
N GLN A 362 -19.99 1.93 -7.89
CA GLN A 362 -19.89 0.68 -7.15
C GLN A 362 -20.31 -0.50 -8.03
N ALA A 363 -19.43 -1.51 -8.12
CA ALA A 363 -19.73 -2.76 -8.80
C ALA A 363 -20.16 -3.83 -7.78
N ARG A 364 -21.34 -4.41 -7.98
CA ARG A 364 -21.97 -5.33 -7.03
C ARG A 364 -22.15 -6.72 -7.63
N VAL A 365 -22.01 -7.73 -6.77
CA VAL A 365 -22.45 -9.11 -7.02
C VAL A 365 -23.48 -9.55 -5.96
N PRO A 366 -24.35 -10.52 -6.28
CA PRO A 366 -25.27 -11.09 -5.30
C PRO A 366 -24.58 -11.81 -4.14
N GLN A 367 -23.47 -12.51 -4.42
CA GLN A 367 -22.67 -13.28 -3.47
C GLN A 367 -21.18 -12.99 -3.71
N ALA A 368 -20.42 -12.81 -2.63
CA ALA A 368 -18.98 -12.54 -2.69
C ALA A 368 -18.14 -13.78 -3.04
N ASP A 369 -18.66 -14.96 -2.75
CA ASP A 369 -17.99 -16.22 -3.02
C ASP A 369 -18.31 -16.71 -4.43
N LEU A 370 -17.30 -16.76 -5.31
CA LEU A 370 -17.43 -17.21 -6.69
C LEU A 370 -16.57 -18.45 -6.94
N THR A 371 -16.92 -19.23 -7.96
CA THR A 371 -16.13 -20.41 -8.39
C THR A 371 -15.66 -20.29 -9.85
N PRO A 372 -14.48 -20.84 -10.21
CA PRO A 372 -14.02 -20.86 -11.61
C PRO A 372 -15.07 -21.49 -12.55
N GLY A 373 -15.26 -20.92 -13.74
CA GLY A 373 -16.26 -21.40 -14.70
C GLY A 373 -17.68 -20.84 -14.49
N GLU A 374 -17.94 -20.16 -13.38
CA GLU A 374 -19.26 -19.63 -13.05
C GLU A 374 -19.64 -18.41 -13.93
N PRO A 375 -20.90 -18.34 -14.41
CA PRO A 375 -21.45 -17.12 -14.99
C PRO A 375 -21.85 -16.14 -13.89
N VAL A 376 -21.28 -14.93 -13.92
CA VAL A 376 -21.48 -13.92 -12.89
C VAL A 376 -22.15 -12.69 -13.48
N LYS A 377 -23.23 -12.23 -12.85
CA LYS A 377 -23.88 -10.96 -13.18
C LYS A 377 -23.38 -9.87 -12.23
N LEU A 378 -22.74 -8.86 -12.79
CA LEU A 378 -22.32 -7.65 -12.10
C LEU A 378 -23.35 -6.56 -12.34
N ASP A 379 -23.78 -5.88 -11.27
CA ASP A 379 -24.59 -4.67 -11.37
C ASP A 379 -23.74 -3.48 -10.94
N VAL A 380 -23.51 -2.54 -11.87
CA VAL A 380 -22.66 -1.37 -11.65
C VAL A 380 -23.54 -0.15 -11.45
N GLU A 381 -23.51 0.40 -10.24
CA GLU A 381 -24.22 1.61 -9.84
C GLU A 381 -23.37 2.85 -10.11
N PHE A 382 -23.99 3.87 -10.71
CA PHE A 382 -23.42 5.20 -10.93
C PHE A 382 -24.35 6.28 -10.37
N ILE A 383 -23.77 7.33 -9.80
CA ILE A 383 -24.51 8.57 -9.52
C ILE A 383 -23.57 9.78 -9.60
N ASN A 384 -23.98 10.79 -10.34
CA ASN A 384 -23.32 12.09 -10.43
C ASN A 384 -24.04 13.10 -9.53
N ARG A 385 -23.39 13.66 -8.52
CA ARG A 385 -24.02 14.61 -7.57
C ARG A 385 -23.69 16.08 -7.86
N SER A 386 -23.15 16.35 -9.04
CA SER A 386 -22.78 17.70 -9.50
C SER A 386 -23.66 18.16 -10.66
N PRO A 387 -23.67 19.48 -10.97
CA PRO A 387 -24.33 19.99 -12.17
C PRO A 387 -23.50 19.79 -13.45
N ILE A 388 -22.31 19.18 -13.38
CA ILE A 388 -21.47 18.93 -14.55
C ILE A 388 -21.93 17.65 -15.22
N GLN A 389 -22.25 17.71 -16.51
CA GLN A 389 -22.63 16.54 -17.30
C GLN A 389 -21.44 15.55 -17.40
N ALA A 390 -21.75 14.28 -17.20
CA ALA A 390 -20.82 13.17 -17.35
C ALA A 390 -21.51 12.02 -18.08
N ARG A 391 -20.72 11.17 -18.74
CA ARG A 391 -21.24 10.03 -19.48
C ARG A 391 -20.29 8.85 -19.37
N VAL A 392 -20.83 7.66 -19.08
CA VAL A 392 -20.04 6.42 -19.12
C VAL A 392 -19.91 6.00 -20.59
N VAL A 393 -18.67 5.93 -21.08
CA VAL A 393 -18.38 5.53 -22.47
C VAL A 393 -17.96 4.07 -22.55
N ASN A 394 -17.07 3.62 -21.65
CA ASN A 394 -16.62 2.24 -21.59
C ASN A 394 -16.79 1.67 -20.19
N LEU A 395 -17.12 0.39 -20.13
CA LEU A 395 -17.21 -0.37 -18.89
C LEU A 395 -16.65 -1.78 -19.10
N GLY A 396 -15.62 -2.14 -18.34
CA GLY A 396 -14.98 -3.46 -18.41
C GLY A 396 -14.88 -4.11 -17.05
N ALA A 397 -14.84 -5.45 -17.03
CA ALA A 397 -14.56 -6.23 -15.83
C ALA A 397 -13.26 -7.02 -16.02
N ASN A 398 -12.40 -6.97 -15.02
CA ASN A 398 -11.05 -7.52 -15.07
C ASN A 398 -10.78 -8.43 -13.88
N LEU A 399 -10.08 -9.53 -14.15
CA LEU A 399 -9.65 -10.52 -13.17
C LEU A 399 -8.14 -10.37 -12.92
N PHE A 400 -7.77 -10.30 -11.64
CA PHE A 400 -6.38 -10.25 -11.21
C PHE A 400 -5.71 -11.62 -11.35
N ASP A 401 -4.52 -11.64 -11.94
CA ASP A 401 -3.64 -12.82 -12.03
C ASP A 401 -2.22 -12.41 -11.66
N SER A 402 -1.69 -13.02 -10.60
CA SER A 402 -0.36 -12.74 -10.07
C SER A 402 0.75 -13.00 -11.10
N SER A 403 0.55 -13.96 -12.00
CA SER A 403 1.53 -14.36 -13.01
C SER A 403 1.64 -13.36 -14.15
N ARG A 404 0.61 -12.54 -14.37
CA ARG A 404 0.50 -11.57 -15.49
C ARG A 404 0.67 -10.12 -15.08
N TRP A 405 0.73 -9.82 -13.78
CA TRP A 405 0.84 -8.46 -13.27
C TRP A 405 1.95 -7.64 -14.00
N PRO A 406 1.67 -6.40 -14.45
CA PRO A 406 0.50 -5.56 -14.19
C PRO A 406 -0.66 -5.74 -15.18
N GLU A 407 -0.58 -6.72 -16.08
CA GLU A 407 -1.71 -7.04 -16.94
C GLU A 407 -2.80 -7.76 -16.13
N GLU A 408 -4.05 -7.50 -16.49
CA GLU A 408 -5.22 -8.18 -15.94
C GLU A 408 -5.88 -9.02 -17.03
N ILE A 409 -6.64 -10.04 -16.64
CA ILE A 409 -7.45 -10.81 -17.58
C ILE A 409 -8.76 -10.04 -17.82
N SER A 410 -8.90 -9.44 -18.99
CA SER A 410 -10.15 -8.79 -19.42
C SER A 410 -11.24 -9.85 -19.62
N LEU A 411 -12.27 -9.82 -18.78
CA LEU A 411 -13.41 -10.75 -18.85
C LEU A 411 -14.48 -10.27 -19.82
N THR A 412 -14.74 -8.96 -19.83
CA THR A 412 -15.70 -8.32 -20.73
C THR A 412 -15.35 -6.85 -20.90
N LEU A 413 -15.72 -6.29 -22.05
CA LEU A 413 -15.62 -4.86 -22.33
C LEU A 413 -16.88 -4.45 -23.10
N ARG A 414 -17.62 -3.49 -22.54
CA ARG A 414 -18.68 -2.77 -23.23
C ARG A 414 -18.17 -1.42 -23.66
N GLU A 415 -18.00 -1.26 -24.96
CA GLU A 415 -17.64 0.01 -25.61
C GLU A 415 -18.90 0.76 -26.05
N ASP A 416 -18.76 2.05 -26.30
CA ASP A 416 -19.79 2.93 -26.86
C ASP A 416 -21.14 2.87 -26.10
N LEU A 417 -21.07 2.76 -24.76
CA LEU A 417 -22.25 2.59 -23.91
C LEU A 417 -23.19 3.80 -23.95
N ASP A 418 -22.63 4.99 -24.19
CA ASP A 418 -23.33 6.28 -24.27
C ASP A 418 -24.31 6.52 -23.09
N LYS A 419 -23.92 6.12 -21.87
CA LYS A 419 -24.80 6.23 -20.70
C LYS A 419 -24.62 7.57 -20.01
N GLU A 420 -25.52 8.50 -20.27
CA GLU A 420 -25.57 9.80 -19.60
C GLU A 420 -25.81 9.65 -18.08
N LEU A 421 -25.12 10.47 -17.29
CA LEU A 421 -25.25 10.53 -15.83
C LEU A 421 -25.90 11.85 -15.43
N ASP A 422 -27.24 11.85 -15.42
CA ASP A 422 -28.04 12.98 -14.97
C ASP A 422 -27.76 13.34 -13.51
N SER A 423 -27.87 14.64 -13.21
CA SER A 423 -27.55 15.15 -11.88
C SER A 423 -28.49 14.55 -10.83
N ASN A 424 -27.88 13.91 -9.84
CA ASN A 424 -28.50 13.26 -8.69
C ASN A 424 -29.50 12.15 -9.06
N VAL A 425 -29.32 11.52 -10.22
CA VAL A 425 -30.06 10.33 -10.65
C VAL A 425 -29.15 9.10 -10.52
N VAL A 426 -29.66 8.05 -9.89
CA VAL A 426 -28.95 6.76 -9.79
C VAL A 426 -29.17 5.98 -11.09
N GLU A 427 -28.08 5.49 -11.65
CA GLU A 427 -28.07 4.73 -12.88
C GLU A 427 -27.41 3.36 -12.68
N PHE A 428 -27.91 2.36 -13.39
CA PHE A 428 -27.39 0.99 -13.32
C PHE A 428 -26.99 0.48 -14.69
N VAL A 429 -25.86 -0.21 -14.74
CA VAL A 429 -25.39 -0.93 -15.93
C VAL A 429 -25.01 -2.34 -15.51
N SER A 430 -25.69 -3.34 -16.07
CA SER A 430 -25.34 -4.74 -15.83
C SER A 430 -24.25 -5.21 -16.80
N LEU A 431 -23.29 -5.97 -16.28
CA LEU A 431 -22.31 -6.75 -17.05
C LEU A 431 -22.52 -8.23 -16.74
N ASN A 432 -22.58 -9.06 -17.78
CA ASN A 432 -22.50 -10.51 -17.62
C ASN A 432 -21.07 -10.93 -17.94
N VAL A 433 -20.42 -11.61 -17.00
CA VAL A 433 -19.06 -12.12 -17.14
C VAL A 433 -19.06 -13.62 -16.95
N ASN A 434 -18.19 -14.33 -17.66
CA ASN A 434 -17.95 -15.75 -17.41
C ASN A 434 -16.55 -15.87 -16.85
N LEU A 435 -16.43 -16.42 -15.64
CA LEU A 435 -15.11 -16.69 -15.07
C LEU A 435 -14.45 -17.83 -15.87
N PRO A 436 -13.19 -17.69 -16.31
CA PRO A 436 -12.44 -18.80 -16.90
C PRO A 436 -12.42 -20.03 -15.97
N ILE A 437 -12.41 -21.24 -16.53
CA ILE A 437 -12.33 -22.47 -15.74
C ILE A 437 -11.00 -22.60 -14.98
N ASP A 438 -9.96 -21.92 -15.49
CA ASP A 438 -8.63 -21.79 -14.91
C ASP A 438 -8.44 -20.46 -14.15
N SER A 439 -9.53 -19.81 -13.73
CA SER A 439 -9.47 -18.57 -12.95
C SER A 439 -8.54 -18.73 -11.73
N PRO A 440 -7.59 -17.79 -11.50
CA PRO A 440 -6.76 -17.82 -10.31
C PRO A 440 -7.62 -17.76 -9.04
N LEU A 441 -7.29 -18.64 -8.08
CA LEU A 441 -7.95 -18.63 -6.78
C LEU A 441 -7.51 -17.42 -5.95
N THR A 442 -8.43 -16.84 -5.19
CA THR A 442 -8.13 -15.75 -4.28
C THR A 442 -7.31 -16.25 -3.10
N ARG A 443 -6.03 -15.89 -3.12
CA ARG A 443 -5.10 -16.08 -2.01
C ARG A 443 -3.99 -15.04 -2.09
N PRO A 444 -3.27 -14.77 -1.00
CA PRO A 444 -2.14 -13.85 -1.04
C PRO A 444 -1.08 -14.32 -2.05
N TYR A 445 -0.69 -13.44 -2.98
CA TYR A 445 0.19 -13.79 -4.11
C TYR A 445 1.55 -14.36 -3.69
N TRP A 446 2.03 -14.04 -2.48
CA TRP A 446 3.29 -14.54 -1.92
C TRP A 446 3.15 -15.92 -1.23
N LEU A 447 1.93 -16.46 -1.15
CA LEU A 447 1.61 -17.79 -0.61
C LEU A 447 1.08 -18.74 -1.70
N GLU A 448 1.14 -18.33 -2.97
CA GLU A 448 0.67 -19.18 -4.07
C GLU A 448 1.57 -20.38 -4.32
N ASP A 449 2.88 -20.17 -4.20
CA ASP A 449 3.91 -21.18 -4.39
C ASP A 449 4.68 -21.43 -3.08
N GLU A 450 5.26 -22.62 -2.95
CA GLU A 450 6.04 -22.99 -1.78
C GLU A 450 7.27 -22.07 -1.63
N ALA A 451 7.49 -21.62 -0.40
CA ALA A 451 8.59 -20.71 -0.07
C ALA A 451 9.89 -21.47 0.21
N ARG A 452 11.03 -20.84 -0.12
CA ARG A 452 12.34 -21.26 0.41
C ARG A 452 12.48 -20.83 1.86
N VAL A 453 13.52 -21.30 2.56
CA VAL A 453 13.70 -21.09 4.01
C VAL A 453 13.52 -19.63 4.41
N GLY A 454 14.29 -18.70 3.80
CA GLY A 454 14.22 -17.29 4.12
C GLY A 454 13.50 -16.40 3.10
N ILE A 455 12.89 -16.96 2.04
CA ILE A 455 12.36 -16.16 0.92
C ILE A 455 11.03 -16.74 0.40
N TYR A 456 10.02 -15.88 0.22
CA TYR A 456 8.77 -16.19 -0.49
C TYR A 456 9.00 -16.31 -2.00
N SER A 457 8.37 -17.29 -2.63
CA SER A 457 8.39 -17.45 -4.08
C SER A 457 7.38 -16.51 -4.72
N LEU A 458 7.80 -15.78 -5.77
CA LEU A 458 6.92 -14.95 -6.58
C LEU A 458 6.96 -15.46 -8.02
N ARG A 459 5.80 -15.71 -8.62
CA ARG A 459 5.68 -16.09 -10.04
C ARG A 459 6.15 -14.99 -10.98
N ASN A 460 6.06 -13.76 -10.51
CA ASN A 460 6.38 -12.56 -11.25
C ASN A 460 7.04 -11.54 -10.31
N ARG A 461 8.24 -11.06 -10.67
CA ARG A 461 9.00 -10.11 -9.85
C ARG A 461 8.25 -8.78 -9.67
N ARG A 462 7.47 -8.37 -10.66
CA ARG A 462 6.70 -7.12 -10.64
C ARG A 462 5.64 -7.08 -9.54
N LEU A 463 5.34 -8.19 -8.88
CA LEU A 463 4.51 -8.22 -7.67
C LEU A 463 5.16 -7.48 -6.47
N LEU A 464 6.46 -7.16 -6.55
CA LEU A 464 7.14 -6.26 -5.61
C LEU A 464 6.68 -4.79 -5.76
N GLU A 465 6.05 -4.43 -6.88
CA GLU A 465 5.50 -3.09 -7.11
C GLU A 465 4.18 -2.83 -6.38
N LEU A 466 3.53 -3.89 -5.86
CA LEU A 466 2.20 -3.81 -5.29
C LEU A 466 2.19 -3.09 -3.93
N GLU A 467 1.37 -2.04 -3.86
CA GLU A 467 1.19 -1.20 -2.66
C GLU A 467 0.06 -1.72 -1.74
N SER A 468 -0.73 -2.66 -2.23
CA SER A 468 -1.83 -3.35 -1.55
C SER A 468 -2.12 -4.68 -2.23
N ILE A 469 -2.91 -5.56 -1.60
CA ILE A 469 -3.42 -6.78 -2.24
C ILE A 469 -4.51 -6.37 -3.26
N PRO A 470 -4.33 -6.62 -4.57
CA PRO A 470 -5.34 -6.29 -5.57
C PRO A 470 -6.63 -7.07 -5.32
N PRO A 471 -7.81 -6.47 -5.60
CA PRO A 471 -9.06 -7.23 -5.59
C PRO A 471 -9.03 -8.30 -6.67
N SER A 472 -9.60 -9.47 -6.41
CA SER A 472 -9.64 -10.55 -7.40
C SER A 472 -10.43 -10.17 -8.64
N LEU A 473 -11.54 -9.45 -8.45
CA LEU A 473 -12.38 -8.96 -9.54
C LEU A 473 -12.58 -7.44 -9.40
N SER A 474 -12.38 -6.71 -10.48
CA SER A 474 -12.53 -5.25 -10.53
C SER A 474 -13.36 -4.82 -11.75
N VAL A 475 -13.94 -3.62 -11.67
CA VAL A 475 -14.58 -2.95 -12.81
C VAL A 475 -13.83 -1.67 -13.12
N SER A 476 -13.49 -1.50 -14.39
CA SER A 476 -12.93 -0.27 -14.95
C SER A 476 -14.01 0.48 -15.73
N ALA A 477 -14.26 1.73 -15.34
CA ALA A 477 -15.18 2.63 -16.02
C ALA A 477 -14.42 3.80 -16.62
N VAL A 478 -14.62 4.06 -17.92
CA VAL A 478 -14.17 5.28 -18.57
C VAL A 478 -15.37 6.22 -18.65
N ILE A 479 -15.23 7.37 -17.99
CA ILE A 479 -16.28 8.38 -17.87
C ILE A 479 -15.80 9.64 -18.59
N GLU A 480 -16.55 10.06 -19.60
CA GLU A 480 -16.30 11.31 -20.29
C GLU A 480 -16.89 12.48 -19.47
N ILE A 481 -16.04 13.44 -19.12
CA ILE A 481 -16.40 14.64 -18.38
C ILE A 481 -15.88 15.84 -19.17
N GLN A 482 -16.79 16.70 -19.64
CA GLN A 482 -16.45 17.88 -20.46
C GLN A 482 -15.54 17.55 -21.67
N GLY A 483 -15.76 16.39 -22.30
CA GLY A 483 -14.99 15.93 -23.47
C GLY A 483 -13.62 15.33 -23.17
N ARG A 484 -13.30 15.04 -21.90
CA ARG A 484 -12.09 14.31 -21.50
C ARG A 484 -12.43 13.00 -20.80
N PRO A 485 -11.74 11.88 -21.13
CA PRO A 485 -11.94 10.61 -20.45
C PRO A 485 -11.26 10.60 -19.07
N VAL A 486 -11.98 10.10 -18.07
CA VAL A 486 -11.51 9.85 -16.70
C VAL A 486 -11.75 8.37 -16.40
N THR A 487 -10.70 7.65 -16.02
CA THR A 487 -10.78 6.22 -15.72
C THR A 487 -10.87 5.99 -14.23
N LEU A 488 -11.90 5.25 -13.80
CA LEU A 488 -12.09 4.83 -12.41
C LEU A 488 -12.08 3.31 -12.33
N ASN A 489 -11.31 2.78 -11.38
CA ASN A 489 -11.29 1.35 -11.08
C ASN A 489 -11.86 1.13 -9.69
N VAL A 490 -12.82 0.22 -9.57
CA VAL A 490 -13.43 -0.17 -8.29
C VAL A 490 -13.39 -1.69 -8.11
N PRO A 491 -13.17 -2.18 -6.88
CA PRO A 491 -13.33 -3.61 -6.61
C PRO A 491 -14.80 -4.01 -6.77
N VAL A 492 -15.04 -5.25 -7.20
CA VAL A 492 -16.36 -5.86 -7.12
C VAL A 492 -16.60 -6.35 -5.69
N VAL A 493 -17.76 -6.03 -5.14
CA VAL A 493 -18.13 -6.37 -3.75
C VAL A 493 -19.55 -6.93 -3.68
N GLN A 494 -19.82 -7.73 -2.65
CA GLN A 494 -21.19 -7.95 -2.18
C GLN A 494 -21.55 -6.86 -1.18
N VAL A 495 -22.74 -6.29 -1.31
CA VAL A 495 -23.27 -5.30 -0.36
C VAL A 495 -24.33 -5.97 0.50
N ILE A 496 -24.07 -6.03 1.80
CA ILE A 496 -24.91 -6.70 2.79
C ILE A 496 -25.49 -5.65 3.74
N SER A 497 -26.80 -5.72 3.98
CA SER A 497 -27.46 -4.95 5.03
C SER A 497 -27.41 -5.72 6.35
N ASP A 498 -26.47 -5.36 7.22
CA ASP A 498 -26.32 -5.92 8.57
C ASP A 498 -27.09 -5.06 9.60
N PRO A 499 -27.98 -5.64 10.43
CA PRO A 499 -28.77 -4.88 11.40
C PRO A 499 -27.96 -4.11 12.46
N VAL A 500 -26.71 -4.50 12.71
CA VAL A 500 -25.82 -3.91 13.73
C VAL A 500 -24.80 -2.98 13.07
N LYS A 501 -24.20 -3.41 11.96
CA LYS A 501 -23.13 -2.67 11.27
C LYS A 501 -23.63 -1.72 10.18
N GLY A 502 -24.89 -1.86 9.75
CA GLY A 502 -25.44 -1.13 8.62
C GLY A 502 -24.98 -1.74 7.29
N GLU A 503 -24.49 -0.90 6.39
CA GLU A 503 -23.97 -1.37 5.10
C GLU A 503 -22.58 -2.00 5.26
N VAL A 504 -22.45 -3.29 4.93
CA VAL A 504 -21.21 -4.06 4.98
C VAL A 504 -20.82 -4.46 3.57
N HIS A 505 -19.55 -4.28 3.21
CA HIS A 505 -19.01 -4.69 1.92
C HIS A 505 -18.10 -5.89 2.11
N GLU A 506 -18.38 -6.96 1.39
CA GLU A 506 -17.53 -8.15 1.33
C GLU A 506 -16.84 -8.20 -0.04
N GLN A 507 -15.52 -8.40 -0.04
CA GLN A 507 -14.78 -8.53 -1.28
C GLN A 507 -15.08 -9.85 -1.95
N VAL A 508 -15.14 -9.82 -3.28
CA VAL A 508 -15.21 -11.04 -4.07
C VAL A 508 -13.98 -11.90 -3.84
N VAL A 509 -14.22 -13.18 -3.56
CA VAL A 509 -13.20 -14.24 -3.49
C VAL A 509 -13.56 -15.36 -4.46
N ILE A 510 -12.58 -15.84 -5.20
CA ILE A 510 -12.68 -16.97 -6.12
C ILE A 510 -12.08 -18.18 -5.42
N ARG A 511 -12.91 -19.18 -5.14
CA ARG A 511 -12.54 -20.38 -4.40
C ARG A 511 -12.86 -21.65 -5.20
N PRO A 512 -12.22 -22.80 -4.89
CA PRO A 512 -12.57 -24.06 -5.53
C PRO A 512 -14.03 -24.43 -5.28
N GLU A 513 -14.65 -25.22 -6.15
CA GLU A 513 -16.03 -25.72 -5.97
C GLU A 513 -16.22 -26.51 -4.67
N ILE A 514 -15.16 -27.18 -4.20
CA ILE A 514 -15.17 -27.98 -2.97
C ILE A 514 -13.96 -27.59 -2.13
N THR A 515 -14.20 -27.32 -0.85
CA THR A 515 -13.13 -27.14 0.16
C THR A 515 -13.13 -28.31 1.13
N LEU A 516 -11.94 -28.80 1.43
CA LEU A 516 -11.71 -29.90 2.36
C LEU A 516 -10.97 -29.37 3.58
N SER A 517 -11.54 -29.56 4.77
CA SER A 517 -10.94 -29.16 6.03
C SER A 517 -10.71 -30.40 6.91
N PRO A 518 -9.47 -30.86 7.11
CA PRO A 518 -9.21 -31.98 8.02
C PRO A 518 -9.56 -31.57 9.46
N GLU A 519 -10.17 -32.48 10.23
CA GLU A 519 -10.52 -32.19 11.62
C GLU A 519 -9.29 -31.95 12.51
N ASN A 520 -8.16 -32.57 12.15
CA ASN A 520 -6.88 -32.40 12.83
C ASN A 520 -5.87 -31.77 11.89
N SER A 521 -5.33 -30.60 12.27
CA SER A 521 -4.30 -29.89 11.51
C SER A 521 -2.89 -30.49 11.65
N ILE A 522 -2.66 -31.31 12.69
CA ILE A 522 -1.39 -32.00 12.94
C ILE A 522 -1.69 -33.46 13.32
N LEU A 523 -1.00 -34.38 12.65
CA LEU A 523 -1.05 -35.81 12.96
C LEU A 523 0.36 -36.33 13.19
N LEU A 524 0.60 -36.90 14.38
CA LEU A 524 1.87 -37.55 14.71
C LEU A 524 1.80 -39.04 14.37
N PHE A 525 2.76 -39.54 13.60
CA PHE A 525 2.90 -40.96 13.27
C PHE A 525 4.02 -41.56 14.13
N GLU A 526 3.66 -42.41 15.10
CA GLU A 526 4.63 -43.11 15.95
C GLU A 526 5.29 -44.30 15.24
N ASN A 527 4.67 -44.78 14.16
CA ASN A 527 5.12 -45.88 13.33
C ASN A 527 4.52 -45.73 11.91
N SER A 528 4.78 -46.69 11.02
CA SER A 528 4.27 -46.70 9.64
C SER A 528 2.82 -47.19 9.50
N GLN A 529 2.03 -47.23 10.58
CA GLN A 529 0.62 -47.65 10.49
C GLN A 529 -0.25 -46.55 9.90
N ALA A 530 -1.20 -46.97 9.06
CA ALA A 530 -2.22 -46.07 8.52
C ALA A 530 -3.10 -45.52 9.64
N LYS A 531 -3.51 -44.26 9.50
CA LYS A 531 -4.50 -43.60 10.38
C LYS A 531 -5.66 -43.11 9.52
N GLU A 532 -6.88 -43.26 10.03
CA GLU A 532 -8.05 -42.63 9.44
C GLU A 532 -8.01 -41.13 9.72
N ILE A 533 -8.36 -40.32 8.72
CA ILE A 533 -8.42 -38.87 8.81
C ILE A 533 -9.83 -38.45 8.44
N GLU A 534 -10.53 -37.84 9.39
CA GLU A 534 -11.83 -37.23 9.14
C GLU A 534 -11.62 -35.85 8.49
N VAL A 535 -12.41 -35.59 7.44
CA VAL A 535 -12.33 -34.37 6.63
C VAL A 535 -13.74 -33.83 6.44
N LEU A 536 -13.94 -32.57 6.83
CA LEU A 536 -15.15 -31.83 6.52
C LEU A 536 -15.11 -31.40 5.05
N VAL A 537 -16.16 -31.77 4.31
CA VAL A 537 -16.34 -31.39 2.91
C VAL A 537 -17.36 -30.27 2.83
N GLN A 538 -16.96 -29.12 2.29
CA GLN A 538 -17.85 -27.98 2.05
C GLN A 538 -18.00 -27.74 0.55
N SER A 539 -19.26 -27.72 0.09
CA SER A 539 -19.60 -27.23 -1.27
C SER A 539 -19.56 -25.71 -1.26
N ASN A 540 -18.91 -25.15 -2.27
CA ASN A 540 -18.85 -23.71 -2.54
C ASN A 540 -19.69 -23.31 -3.76
N VAL A 541 -20.34 -24.29 -4.38
CA VAL A 541 -21.40 -24.13 -5.39
C VAL A 541 -22.76 -24.35 -4.72
N ASP A 542 -23.72 -23.51 -5.09
CA ASP A 542 -25.13 -23.54 -4.63
C ASP A 542 -25.91 -24.77 -5.13
#